data_AF-A0A7G1P7F9-F1
#
_entry.id   AF-A0A7G1P7F9-F1
#
_cell.length_a   1.000
_cell.length_b   1.000
_cell.length_c   1.000
_cell.angle_alpha   90.00
_cell.angle_beta   90.00
_cell.angle_gamma   90.00
#
_symmetry.space_group_name_H-M   'P 1'
#
loop_
_entity.id
_entity.type
_entity.pdbx_description
1 polymer ?
#
loop_
_entity_poly.entity_id
_entity_poly.type
_entity_poly.pdbx_seq_one_letter_code
_entity_poly.pdbx_strand_id
1 'polypeptide(L)'
;MAEPFPSAGHGAERVGWFGDARYTSEFVPLLPGSGGSVVIVTSHGPLHDLEAGAAVDPALPPLEERAATELLELIVRDHRPAADPQSARAVVRLCDGLPAALHVAGRWVRTHRLRPLSRILADLQAELDEQGVSGVEHIWDTAYAGLSRPAALLYRLLPHHSGETFRLHSATALSGLAPEACQDAPEELDRAGLRDLRLLSLTEAGRMRVPGPQRGHALRRSRREAQDGQVGEAQDGQMGEAQARLLRWLVRQAQPADRFAAGRRLTVVGLLDPVPGAPDVPLEDPAAAVDDASRAERAERAAQHLVDCLRRHERPDELKRAKLAFVSVAQERCRPR
;
A
#
# COMPACT_ATOMS: atom_id res chain seq x y z
N MET A 1 4.97 22.14 -20.58
CA MET A 1 5.09 22.38 -22.03
C MET A 1 6.50 21.99 -22.42
N ALA A 2 6.67 20.83 -23.05
CA ALA A 2 7.93 20.47 -23.68
C ALA A 2 8.06 21.26 -24.99
N GLU A 3 9.21 21.88 -25.24
CA GLU A 3 9.48 22.44 -26.56
C GLU A 3 9.66 21.29 -27.57
N PRO A 4 9.01 21.34 -28.75
CA PRO A 4 9.26 20.35 -29.79
C PRO A 4 10.72 20.45 -30.24
N PHE A 5 11.36 19.29 -30.43
CA PHE A 5 12.70 19.22 -31.01
C PHE A 5 12.71 19.98 -32.34
N PRO A 6 13.54 21.02 -32.52
CA PRO A 6 13.62 21.71 -33.79
C PRO A 6 14.12 20.74 -34.85
N SER A 7 13.41 20.68 -35.99
CA SER A 7 13.64 19.77 -37.11
C SER A 7 14.92 20.05 -37.92
N ALA A 8 16.01 20.49 -37.26
CA ALA A 8 17.24 20.90 -37.91
C ALA A 8 18.34 19.84 -37.74
N GLY A 9 18.78 19.25 -38.85
CA GLY A 9 20.03 18.49 -38.97
C GLY A 9 19.89 16.98 -38.79
N HIS A 10 19.85 16.26 -39.92
CA HIS A 10 20.15 14.83 -39.95
C HIS A 10 21.58 14.62 -39.45
N GLY A 11 21.78 13.79 -38.41
CA GLY A 11 23.09 13.32 -37.98
C GLY A 11 23.64 13.86 -36.66
N ALA A 12 22.95 14.76 -35.97
CA ALA A 12 23.38 15.20 -34.62
C ALA A 12 22.87 14.23 -33.53
N GLU A 13 23.79 13.78 -32.68
CA GLU A 13 23.47 13.10 -31.41
C GLU A 13 22.87 14.12 -30.44
N ARG A 14 21.70 13.81 -29.87
CA ARG A 14 20.99 14.73 -28.95
C ARG A 14 20.52 14.00 -27.70
N VAL A 15 20.51 14.72 -26.58
CA VAL A 15 19.90 14.26 -25.33
C VAL A 15 18.62 15.06 -25.11
N GLY A 16 17.48 14.37 -25.04
CA GLY A 16 16.16 14.95 -24.75
C GLY A 16 15.63 14.53 -23.39
N TRP A 17 14.78 15.36 -22.79
CA TRP A 17 14.07 15.02 -21.55
C TRP A 17 12.59 15.35 -21.65
N PHE A 18 11.72 14.39 -21.33
CA PHE A 18 10.29 14.58 -21.13
C PHE A 18 9.96 14.33 -19.66
N GLY A 19 9.34 15.31 -19.02
CA GLY A 19 8.93 15.21 -17.62
C GLY A 19 7.45 14.88 -17.48
N ASP A 20 7.11 13.96 -16.58
CA ASP A 20 5.74 13.66 -16.16
C ASP A 20 4.82 13.17 -17.31
N ALA A 21 5.33 12.22 -18.11
CA ALA A 21 4.54 11.58 -19.15
C ALA A 21 3.56 10.56 -18.56
N ARG A 22 2.32 10.53 -19.07
CA ARG A 22 1.30 9.54 -18.68
C ARG A 22 1.11 8.49 -19.76
N TYR A 23 1.20 8.90 -21.02
CA TYR A 23 1.03 8.05 -22.18
C TYR A 23 2.21 8.19 -23.15
N THR A 24 2.53 7.11 -23.84
CA THR A 24 3.61 7.12 -24.86
C THR A 24 3.31 8.09 -26.00
N SER A 25 2.03 8.30 -26.32
CA SER A 25 1.57 9.26 -27.33
C SER A 25 2.00 10.71 -27.05
N GLU A 26 2.35 11.07 -25.81
CA GLU A 26 2.79 12.41 -25.45
C GLU A 26 4.21 12.74 -25.94
N PHE A 27 5.07 11.72 -26.11
CA PHE A 27 6.47 11.93 -26.45
C PHE A 27 6.95 11.11 -27.67
N VAL A 28 6.33 9.97 -28.00
CA VAL A 28 6.72 9.14 -29.16
C VAL A 28 6.78 9.95 -30.46
N PRO A 29 5.78 10.82 -30.79
CA PRO A 29 5.85 11.65 -31.99
C PRO A 29 6.98 12.70 -31.97
N LEU A 30 7.55 12.98 -30.80
CA LEU A 30 8.60 13.97 -30.57
C LEU A 30 10.00 13.34 -30.47
N LEU A 31 10.10 12.00 -30.57
CA LEU A 31 11.37 11.30 -30.53
C LEU A 31 12.22 11.64 -31.76
N PRO A 32 13.53 11.90 -31.58
CA PRO A 32 14.44 12.14 -32.69
C PRO A 32 14.61 10.88 -33.54
N GLY A 33 14.56 11.02 -34.87
CA GLY A 33 14.77 9.91 -35.81
C GLY A 33 16.22 9.44 -35.98
N SER A 34 17.19 10.05 -35.27
CA SER A 34 18.60 9.65 -35.32
C SER A 34 18.92 8.61 -34.24
N GLY A 35 19.48 7.46 -34.64
CA GLY A 35 19.82 6.36 -33.72
C GLY A 35 20.95 6.64 -32.72
N GLY A 36 21.57 7.82 -32.79
CA GLY A 36 22.57 8.29 -31.82
C GLY A 36 22.01 9.24 -30.75
N SER A 37 20.69 9.47 -30.71
CA SER A 37 20.06 10.31 -29.70
C SER A 37 19.56 9.49 -28.51
N VAL A 38 19.60 10.08 -27.32
CA VAL A 38 19.07 9.51 -26.07
C VAL A 38 17.93 10.37 -25.57
N VAL A 39 16.82 9.77 -25.19
CA VAL A 39 15.69 10.47 -24.58
C VAL A 39 15.42 9.88 -23.21
N ILE A 40 15.38 10.74 -22.19
CA ILE A 40 15.00 10.39 -20.83
C ILE A 40 13.54 10.81 -20.65
N VAL A 41 12.69 9.87 -20.28
CA VAL A 41 11.29 10.15 -19.95
C VAL A 41 11.08 9.85 -18.47
N THR A 42 10.44 10.76 -17.74
CA THR A 42 9.96 10.47 -16.39
C THR A 42 8.45 10.33 -16.39
N SER A 43 7.94 9.37 -15.65
CA SER A 43 6.50 9.07 -15.50
C SER A 43 6.22 8.66 -14.06
N HIS A 44 4.96 8.74 -13.63
CA HIS A 44 4.55 8.28 -12.29
C HIS A 44 4.36 6.78 -12.19
N GLY A 45 4.09 6.14 -13.32
CA GLY A 45 3.84 4.70 -13.41
C GLY A 45 4.42 4.12 -14.69
N PRO A 46 4.27 2.80 -14.88
CA PRO A 46 4.70 2.10 -16.08
C PRO A 46 4.08 2.66 -17.35
N LEU A 47 4.92 2.92 -18.37
CA LEU A 47 4.48 3.26 -19.73
C LEU A 47 4.30 1.98 -20.56
N HIS A 48 3.21 1.24 -20.31
CA HIS A 48 2.95 -0.07 -20.94
C HIS A 48 2.74 -0.02 -22.46
N ASP A 49 2.40 1.14 -23.01
CA ASP A 49 2.10 1.32 -24.44
C ASP A 49 3.37 1.51 -25.30
N LEU A 50 4.55 1.22 -24.74
CA LEU A 50 5.82 1.28 -25.46
C LEU A 50 6.19 -0.12 -25.97
N GLU A 51 6.70 -0.21 -27.20
CA GLU A 51 7.12 -1.49 -27.77
C GLU A 51 8.18 -2.18 -26.89
N ALA A 52 8.03 -3.50 -26.72
CA ALA A 52 8.93 -4.28 -25.89
C ALA A 52 10.37 -4.17 -26.40
N GLY A 53 11.28 -3.73 -25.52
CA GLY A 53 12.69 -3.51 -25.85
C GLY A 53 13.01 -2.12 -26.42
N ALA A 54 12.03 -1.24 -26.59
CA ALA A 54 12.25 0.13 -27.08
C ALA A 54 12.78 1.09 -26.01
N ALA A 55 12.75 0.72 -24.72
CA ALA A 55 13.33 1.51 -23.64
C ALA A 55 13.92 0.63 -22.52
N VAL A 56 14.86 1.24 -21.78
CA VAL A 56 15.27 0.79 -20.46
C VAL A 56 14.43 1.56 -19.43
N ASP A 57 13.64 0.84 -18.65
CA ASP A 57 12.74 1.40 -17.62
C ASP A 57 13.20 0.93 -16.23
N PRO A 58 14.22 1.58 -15.64
CA PRO A 58 14.65 1.26 -14.29
C PRO A 58 13.62 1.81 -13.30
N ALA A 59 12.98 0.92 -12.53
CA ALA A 59 12.21 1.33 -11.38
C ALA A 59 13.13 2.03 -10.36
N LEU A 60 12.71 3.18 -9.85
CA LEU A 60 13.43 3.91 -8.80
C LEU A 60 12.79 3.58 -7.44
N PRO A 61 13.36 2.64 -6.66
CA PRO A 61 12.83 2.34 -5.36
C PRO A 61 13.03 3.52 -4.39
N PRO A 62 12.26 3.59 -3.29
CA PRO A 62 12.56 4.46 -2.17
C PRO A 62 13.97 4.17 -1.66
N LEU A 63 14.56 5.17 -1.00
CA LEU A 63 15.89 5.04 -0.47
C LEU A 63 15.94 3.93 0.58
N GLU A 64 16.92 3.04 0.45
CA GLU A 64 17.23 2.07 1.50
C GLU A 64 17.54 2.78 2.83
N GLU A 65 17.31 2.10 3.96
CA GLU A 65 17.38 2.69 5.29
C GLU A 65 18.68 3.49 5.53
N ARG A 66 19.81 2.98 5.03
CA ARG A 66 21.11 3.66 5.12
C ARG A 66 21.12 4.99 4.36
N ALA A 67 20.82 4.97 3.06
CA ALA A 67 20.82 6.18 2.22
C ALA A 67 19.76 7.20 2.68
N ALA A 68 18.61 6.71 3.15
CA ALA A 68 17.56 7.54 3.73
C ALA A 68 18.01 8.21 5.04
N THR A 69 18.75 7.50 5.89
CA THR A 69 19.32 8.06 7.13
C THR A 69 20.38 9.10 6.81
N GLU A 70 21.27 8.83 5.86
CA GLU A 70 22.28 9.78 5.38
C GLU A 70 21.61 11.05 4.82
N LEU A 71 20.54 10.91 4.03
CA LEU A 71 19.76 12.05 3.55
C LEU A 71 19.11 12.83 4.70
N LEU A 72 18.53 12.14 5.69
CA LEU A 72 17.93 12.79 6.87
C LEU A 72 18.97 13.63 7.63
N GLU A 73 20.17 13.11 7.84
CA GLU A 73 21.29 13.82 8.48
C GLU A 73 21.68 15.09 7.70
N LEU A 74 21.79 14.98 6.37
CA LEU A 74 22.10 16.11 5.47
C LEU A 74 21.04 17.21 5.51
N ILE A 75 19.76 16.84 5.66
CA ILE A 75 18.64 17.79 5.77
C ILE A 75 18.62 18.45 7.14
N VAL A 76 18.78 17.65 8.20
CA VAL A 76 18.67 18.07 9.60
C VAL A 76 19.84 18.96 10.02
N ARG A 77 21.07 18.64 9.57
CA ARG A 77 22.31 19.36 9.87
C ARG A 77 22.55 19.60 11.36
N ASP A 78 22.37 18.54 12.15
CA ASP A 78 22.46 18.53 13.61
C ASP A 78 22.87 17.12 14.08
N HIS A 79 23.45 17.01 15.27
CA HIS A 79 23.97 15.77 15.86
C HIS A 79 22.89 14.76 16.28
N ARG A 80 21.64 15.20 16.44
CA ARG A 80 20.56 14.35 16.99
C ARG A 80 20.33 13.04 16.24
N PRO A 81 20.26 12.98 14.88
CA PRO A 81 20.09 11.71 14.18
C PRO A 81 21.26 10.73 14.40
N ALA A 82 22.49 11.24 14.43
CA ALA A 82 23.68 10.43 14.71
C ALA A 82 23.76 9.98 16.18
N ALA A 83 23.31 10.82 17.12
CA ALA A 83 23.29 10.51 18.55
C ALA A 83 22.17 9.54 18.96
N ASP A 84 21.07 9.48 18.18
CA ASP A 84 19.96 8.54 18.37
C ASP A 84 19.61 7.82 17.05
N PRO A 85 20.43 6.84 16.63
CA PRO A 85 20.23 6.12 15.37
C PRO A 85 18.92 5.32 15.35
N GLN A 86 18.44 4.86 16.50
CA GLN A 86 17.21 4.07 16.58
C GLN A 86 16.00 4.93 16.22
N SER A 87 15.89 6.13 16.78
CA SER A 87 14.81 7.07 16.44
C SER A 87 14.99 7.66 15.05
N ALA A 88 16.22 7.89 14.58
CA ALA A 88 16.46 8.31 13.20
C ALA A 88 15.93 7.29 12.19
N ARG A 89 16.21 6.00 12.41
CA ARG A 89 15.63 4.92 11.58
C ARG A 89 14.10 4.85 11.70
N ALA A 90 13.53 5.17 12.86
CA ALA A 90 12.08 5.24 13.01
C ALA A 90 11.47 6.38 12.17
N VAL A 91 12.13 7.53 12.08
CA VAL A 91 11.73 8.63 11.17
C VAL A 91 11.84 8.18 9.71
N VAL A 92 12.92 7.48 9.35
CA VAL A 92 13.10 6.93 8.00
C VAL A 92 11.99 5.95 7.63
N ARG A 93 11.65 5.02 8.53
CA ARG A 93 10.55 4.07 8.33
C ARG A 93 9.19 4.75 8.22
N LEU A 94 8.95 5.79 9.02
CA LEU A 94 7.75 6.62 8.91
C LEU A 94 7.60 7.25 7.51
N CYS A 95 8.73 7.65 6.92
CA CYS A 95 8.78 8.22 5.58
C CYS A 95 8.83 7.17 4.46
N ASP A 96 8.90 5.87 4.80
CA ASP A 96 9.13 4.76 3.86
C ASP A 96 10.29 4.99 2.88
N GLY A 97 11.35 5.68 3.32
CA GLY A 97 12.49 5.99 2.45
C GLY A 97 12.19 6.98 1.31
N LEU A 98 11.00 7.58 1.26
CA LEU A 98 10.63 8.55 0.22
C LEU A 98 11.39 9.87 0.45
N PRO A 99 12.22 10.35 -0.51
CA PRO A 99 13.00 11.57 -0.33
C PRO A 99 12.17 12.81 0.01
N ALA A 100 11.01 12.98 -0.64
CA ALA A 100 10.11 14.10 -0.37
C ALA A 100 9.58 14.09 1.08
N ALA A 101 9.21 12.92 1.61
CA ALA A 101 8.77 12.78 2.99
C ALA A 101 9.91 13.04 3.98
N LEU A 102 11.13 12.57 3.68
CA LEU A 102 12.33 12.86 4.48
C LEU A 102 12.65 14.36 4.54
N HIS A 103 12.39 15.11 3.46
CA HIS A 103 12.51 16.58 3.47
C HIS A 103 11.52 17.25 4.43
N VAL A 104 10.26 16.79 4.44
CA VAL A 104 9.25 17.28 5.40
C VAL A 104 9.69 16.94 6.82
N ALA A 105 10.03 15.68 7.08
CA ALA A 105 10.48 15.20 8.39
C ALA A 105 11.72 15.95 8.90
N GLY A 106 12.74 16.11 8.07
CA GLY A 106 13.96 16.81 8.46
C GLY A 106 13.73 18.30 8.76
N ARG A 107 12.84 18.98 8.01
CA ARG A 107 12.42 20.36 8.33
C ARG A 107 11.67 20.42 9.67
N TRP A 108 10.80 19.45 9.93
CA TRP A 108 10.06 19.36 11.17
C TRP A 108 10.98 19.15 12.38
N VAL A 109 11.95 18.23 12.27
CA VAL A 109 13.01 17.99 13.27
C VAL A 109 13.84 19.27 13.51
N ARG A 110 14.16 20.03 12.46
CA ARG A 110 14.88 21.31 12.56
C ARG A 110 14.10 22.41 13.26
N THR A 111 12.78 22.38 13.16
CA THR A 111 11.89 23.36 13.82
C THR A 111 11.73 23.03 15.30
N HIS A 112 11.76 21.74 15.66
CA HIS A 112 11.60 21.24 17.03
C HIS A 112 12.95 20.85 17.68
N ARG A 113 13.89 21.80 17.76
CA ARG A 113 15.29 21.52 18.18
C ARG A 113 15.46 21.00 19.60
N LEU A 114 14.57 21.38 20.52
CA LEU A 114 14.66 21.01 21.94
C LEU A 114 14.06 19.63 22.25
N ARG A 115 13.38 19.00 21.29
CA ARG A 115 12.74 17.69 21.48
C ARG A 115 13.67 16.58 20.98
N PRO A 116 13.80 15.47 21.73
CA PRO A 116 14.49 14.28 21.24
C PRO A 116 13.66 13.63 20.12
N LEU A 117 14.33 12.95 19.18
CA LEU A 117 13.67 12.34 18.01
C LEU A 117 12.55 11.36 18.40
N SER A 118 12.74 10.59 19.47
CA SER A 118 11.72 9.67 20.00
C SER A 118 10.41 10.35 20.40
N ARG A 119 10.46 11.60 20.91
CA ARG A 119 9.28 12.38 21.27
C ARG A 119 8.61 13.04 20.06
N ILE A 120 9.34 13.18 18.95
CA ILE A 120 8.89 13.84 17.73
C ILE A 120 8.07 12.89 16.85
N LEU A 121 8.31 11.58 16.90
CA LEU A 121 7.72 10.60 15.98
C LEU A 121 6.19 10.66 15.90
N ALA A 122 5.50 10.73 17.04
CA ALA A 122 4.03 10.77 17.06
C ALA A 122 3.49 12.07 16.44
N ASP A 123 4.10 13.20 16.79
CA ASP A 123 3.71 14.51 16.26
C ASP A 123 4.02 14.61 14.75
N LEU A 124 5.14 14.03 14.30
CA LEU A 124 5.52 13.98 12.90
C LEU A 124 4.59 13.07 12.08
N GLN A 125 4.18 11.92 12.63
CA GLN A 125 3.15 11.08 11.99
C GLN A 125 1.86 11.87 11.82
N ALA A 126 1.40 12.57 12.87
CA ALA A 126 0.20 13.40 12.80
C ALA A 126 0.35 14.51 11.75
N GLU A 127 1.49 15.20 11.70
CA GLU A 127 1.79 16.21 10.68
C GLU A 127 1.70 15.63 9.26
N LEU A 128 2.35 14.49 9.01
CA LEU A 128 2.34 13.83 7.71
C LEU A 128 0.93 13.34 7.32
N ASP A 129 0.12 12.93 8.30
CA ASP A 129 -1.26 12.50 8.07
C ASP A 129 -2.20 13.69 7.80
N GLU A 130 -1.99 14.83 8.47
CA GLU A 130 -2.85 16.01 8.34
C GLU A 130 -2.47 16.90 7.16
N GLN A 131 -1.17 17.23 7.02
CA GLN A 131 -0.67 18.18 6.03
C GLN A 131 -0.11 17.50 4.77
N GLY A 132 0.26 16.22 4.88
CA GLY A 132 0.81 15.46 3.76
C GLY A 132 2.26 15.78 3.44
N VAL A 133 2.70 15.33 2.26
CA VAL A 133 4.08 15.51 1.80
C VAL A 133 4.16 16.63 0.79
N SER A 134 4.58 17.82 1.26
CA SER A 134 4.73 18.99 0.41
C SER A 134 5.58 18.69 -0.83
N GLY A 135 5.08 19.05 -2.02
CA GLY A 135 5.75 18.85 -3.31
C GLY A 135 5.29 17.62 -4.08
N VAL A 136 4.73 16.60 -3.42
CA VAL A 136 4.19 15.40 -4.09
C VAL A 136 2.69 15.20 -3.89
N GLU A 137 2.05 15.87 -2.93
CA GLU A 137 0.58 15.82 -2.76
C GLU A 137 -0.18 16.13 -4.05
N HIS A 138 0.16 17.23 -4.74
CA HIS A 138 -0.55 17.63 -5.96
C HIS A 138 -0.43 16.58 -7.08
N ILE A 139 0.70 15.89 -7.14
CA ILE A 139 0.92 14.79 -8.09
C ILE A 139 -0.05 13.64 -7.77
N TRP A 140 -0.13 13.23 -6.50
CA TRP A 140 -1.04 12.18 -6.07
C TRP A 140 -2.51 12.58 -6.20
N ASP A 141 -2.87 13.84 -5.94
CA ASP A 141 -4.21 14.37 -6.17
C ASP A 141 -4.59 14.26 -7.65
N THR A 142 -3.65 14.59 -8.54
CA THR A 142 -3.86 14.54 -9.99
C THR A 142 -4.01 13.09 -10.48
N ALA A 143 -3.15 12.19 -9.99
CA ALA A 143 -3.29 10.76 -10.26
C ALA A 143 -4.62 10.21 -9.75
N TYR A 144 -5.04 10.63 -8.56
CA TYR A 144 -6.29 10.20 -7.94
C TYR A 144 -7.51 10.67 -8.73
N ALA A 145 -7.49 11.92 -9.20
CA ALA A 145 -8.55 12.49 -10.02
C ALA A 145 -8.74 11.76 -11.37
N GLY A 146 -7.70 11.07 -11.86
CA GLY A 146 -7.76 10.27 -13.08
C GLY A 146 -8.30 8.86 -12.89
N LEU A 147 -8.55 8.41 -11.65
CA LEU A 147 -8.99 7.05 -11.36
C LEU A 147 -10.47 6.82 -11.69
N SER A 148 -10.78 5.60 -12.10
CA SER A 148 -12.13 5.07 -12.12
C SER A 148 -12.75 5.06 -10.72
N ARG A 149 -14.08 5.05 -10.66
CA ARG A 149 -14.82 5.01 -9.38
C ARG A 149 -14.43 3.80 -8.51
N PRO A 150 -14.31 2.55 -9.03
CA PRO A 150 -13.82 1.42 -8.25
C PRO A 150 -12.41 1.61 -7.69
N ALA A 151 -11.45 2.08 -8.49
CA ALA A 151 -10.08 2.31 -8.04
C ALA A 151 -9.99 3.43 -7.00
N ALA A 152 -10.70 4.54 -7.22
CA ALA A 152 -10.78 5.65 -6.26
C ALA A 152 -11.44 5.25 -4.94
N LEU A 153 -12.42 4.33 -4.96
CA LEU A 153 -13.01 3.74 -3.75
C LEU A 153 -11.99 2.86 -3.04
N LEU A 154 -11.37 1.91 -3.76
CA LEU A 154 -10.39 1.00 -3.19
C LEU A 154 -9.24 1.77 -2.54
N TYR A 155 -8.67 2.75 -3.25
CA TYR A 155 -7.58 3.59 -2.76
C TYR A 155 -7.88 4.22 -1.38
N ARG A 156 -9.07 4.79 -1.21
CA ARG A 156 -9.50 5.41 0.05
C ARG A 156 -9.76 4.42 1.18
N LEU A 157 -10.16 3.18 0.85
CA LEU A 157 -10.43 2.15 1.84
C LEU A 157 -9.16 1.41 2.29
N LEU A 158 -8.16 1.25 1.42
CA LEU A 158 -6.93 0.51 1.72
C LEU A 158 -6.20 0.93 3.01
N PRO A 159 -6.10 2.22 3.39
CA PRO A 159 -5.49 2.62 4.66
C PRO A 159 -6.20 2.07 5.90
N HIS A 160 -7.48 1.73 5.77
CA HIS A 160 -8.32 1.14 6.81
C HIS A 160 -8.25 -0.38 6.85
N HIS A 161 -7.47 -0.97 5.94
CA HIS A 161 -7.11 -2.37 6.01
C HIS A 161 -6.35 -2.66 7.31
N SER A 162 -6.43 -3.94 7.66
CA SER A 162 -6.05 -4.49 8.93
C SER A 162 -4.55 -4.60 9.19
N GLY A 163 -3.84 -5.23 8.27
CA GLY A 163 -2.39 -5.29 8.29
C GLY A 163 -1.74 -4.19 7.47
N GLU A 164 -0.42 -4.07 7.64
CA GLU A 164 0.45 -3.25 6.78
C GLU A 164 0.46 -3.76 5.33
N THR A 165 0.27 -5.06 5.14
CA THR A 165 0.07 -5.70 3.84
C THR A 165 -1.32 -6.32 3.74
N PHE A 166 -1.80 -6.48 2.52
CA PHE A 166 -3.10 -7.06 2.17
C PHE A 166 -2.99 -7.95 0.94
N ARG A 167 -3.99 -8.80 0.69
CA ARG A 167 -4.10 -9.59 -0.54
C ARG A 167 -5.33 -9.15 -1.32
N LEU A 168 -5.45 -9.59 -2.56
CA LEU A 168 -6.61 -9.28 -3.41
C LEU A 168 -7.93 -9.62 -2.71
N HIS A 169 -8.07 -10.84 -2.20
CA HIS A 169 -9.28 -11.29 -1.51
C HIS A 169 -9.67 -10.41 -0.30
N SER A 170 -8.69 -9.96 0.50
CA SER A 170 -8.97 -9.08 1.64
C SER A 170 -9.29 -7.65 1.20
N ALA A 171 -8.72 -7.17 0.09
CA ALA A 171 -9.11 -5.92 -0.55
C ALA A 171 -10.54 -5.98 -1.14
N THR A 172 -10.95 -7.13 -1.70
CA THR A 172 -12.33 -7.38 -2.16
C THR A 172 -13.30 -7.34 -0.99
N ALA A 173 -13.00 -8.05 0.09
CA ALA A 173 -13.81 -8.03 1.31
C ALA A 173 -13.93 -6.63 1.93
N LEU A 174 -12.86 -5.85 1.91
CA LEU A 174 -12.85 -4.48 2.41
C LEU A 174 -13.69 -3.54 1.53
N SER A 175 -13.51 -3.62 0.21
CA SER A 175 -14.14 -2.70 -0.74
C SER A 175 -15.62 -3.01 -1.01
N GLY A 176 -16.02 -4.28 -0.90
CA GLY A 176 -17.36 -4.73 -1.31
C GLY A 176 -17.62 -4.59 -2.80
N LEU A 177 -16.57 -4.40 -3.61
CA LEU A 177 -16.64 -4.36 -5.07
C LEU A 177 -16.92 -5.75 -5.62
N ALA A 178 -17.48 -5.80 -6.84
CA ALA A 178 -17.54 -7.05 -7.60
C ALA A 178 -16.11 -7.60 -7.84
N PRO A 179 -15.93 -8.92 -7.91
CA PRO A 179 -14.61 -9.54 -8.08
C PRO A 179 -13.80 -8.97 -9.24
N GLU A 180 -14.44 -8.73 -10.38
CA GLU A 180 -13.81 -8.20 -11.60
C GLU A 180 -13.29 -6.78 -11.37
N ALA A 181 -14.14 -5.88 -10.85
CA ALA A 181 -13.74 -4.52 -10.52
C ALA A 181 -12.63 -4.47 -9.47
N CYS A 182 -12.58 -5.46 -8.56
CA CYS A 182 -11.53 -5.56 -7.57
C CYS A 182 -10.21 -6.12 -8.14
N GLN A 183 -10.23 -6.83 -9.27
CA GLN A 183 -9.03 -7.26 -9.99
C GLN A 183 -8.40 -6.09 -10.75
N ASP A 184 -9.21 -5.31 -11.44
CA ASP A 184 -8.75 -4.21 -12.30
C ASP A 184 -8.25 -3.00 -11.48
N ALA A 185 -8.95 -2.65 -10.39
CA ALA A 185 -8.61 -1.48 -9.57
C ALA A 185 -7.16 -1.48 -9.04
N PRO A 186 -6.63 -2.58 -8.47
CA PRO A 186 -5.22 -2.76 -8.16
C PRO A 186 -4.23 -2.38 -9.27
N GLU A 187 -4.50 -2.77 -10.52
CA GLU A 187 -3.66 -2.49 -11.68
C GLU A 187 -3.77 -1.03 -12.11
N GLU A 188 -4.96 -0.45 -12.00
CA GLU A 188 -5.16 0.97 -12.28
C GLU A 188 -4.41 1.86 -11.27
N LEU A 189 -4.41 1.51 -9.99
CA LEU A 189 -3.63 2.22 -8.98
C LEU A 189 -2.12 2.15 -9.26
N ASP A 190 -1.64 1.04 -9.80
CA ASP A 190 -0.24 0.88 -10.21
C ASP A 190 0.11 1.76 -11.40
N ARG A 191 -0.70 1.70 -12.45
CA ARG A 191 -0.53 2.53 -13.65
C ARG A 191 -0.54 4.02 -13.32
N ALA A 192 -1.36 4.43 -12.35
CA ALA A 192 -1.44 5.80 -11.87
C ALA A 192 -0.28 6.22 -10.94
N GLY A 193 0.61 5.31 -10.55
CA GLY A 193 1.70 5.59 -9.59
C GLY A 193 1.22 5.84 -8.15
N LEU A 194 -0.05 5.56 -7.85
CA LEU A 194 -0.64 5.64 -6.50
C LEU A 194 -0.44 4.36 -5.68
N ARG A 195 0.27 3.44 -6.29
CA ARG A 195 0.76 2.20 -5.74
C ARG A 195 1.95 1.83 -6.59
N ASP A 196 3.05 1.42 -5.97
CA ASP A 196 4.16 0.91 -6.74
C ASP A 196 4.18 -0.61 -6.63
N LEU A 197 3.66 -1.31 -7.65
CA LEU A 197 3.84 -2.76 -7.79
C LEU A 197 5.31 -3.11 -8.04
N ARG A 198 6.16 -2.17 -8.47
CA ARG A 198 7.59 -2.44 -8.72
C ARG A 198 8.39 -2.57 -7.42
N LEU A 199 7.84 -2.08 -6.31
CA LEU A 199 8.32 -2.34 -4.93
C LEU A 199 7.65 -3.53 -4.26
N LEU A 200 6.54 -3.99 -4.83
CA LEU A 200 6.12 -5.35 -4.66
C LEU A 200 6.97 -6.19 -5.63
N SER A 201 8.26 -6.35 -5.30
CA SER A 201 8.79 -7.72 -5.31
C SER A 201 7.66 -8.55 -4.79
N LEU A 202 7.16 -9.47 -5.63
CA LEU A 202 6.23 -10.51 -5.28
C LEU A 202 6.71 -11.08 -3.95
N THR A 203 6.31 -10.47 -2.82
CA THR A 203 6.47 -11.07 -1.51
C THR A 203 5.81 -12.42 -1.74
N GLU A 204 6.52 -13.48 -1.42
CA GLU A 204 6.44 -14.83 -2.02
C GLU A 204 5.03 -15.49 -2.09
N ALA A 205 3.96 -14.77 -1.74
CA ALA A 205 2.55 -15.13 -1.75
C ALA A 205 1.56 -13.99 -2.14
N GLY A 206 1.89 -13.09 -3.07
CA GLY A 206 0.93 -12.14 -3.68
C GLY A 206 0.38 -11.05 -2.74
N ARG A 207 1.19 -10.55 -1.79
CA ARG A 207 0.80 -9.47 -0.88
C ARG A 207 1.11 -8.10 -1.46
N MET A 208 0.35 -7.13 -0.98
CA MET A 208 0.26 -5.77 -1.48
C MET A 208 0.39 -4.81 -0.31
N ARG A 209 1.04 -3.66 -0.51
CA ARG A 209 1.23 -2.61 0.50
C ARG A 209 1.03 -1.26 -0.18
N VAL A 210 0.48 -0.30 0.57
CA VAL A 210 0.52 1.12 0.20
C VAL A 210 1.56 1.80 1.10
N PRO A 211 2.57 2.49 0.54
CA PRO A 211 3.51 3.29 1.31
C PRO A 211 2.84 4.27 2.28
N GLY A 212 3.41 4.47 3.46
CA GLY A 212 2.95 5.34 4.54
C GLY A 212 2.55 6.74 4.06
N PRO A 213 3.42 7.49 3.35
CA PRO A 213 3.05 8.77 2.78
C PRO A 213 1.80 8.74 1.87
N GLN A 214 1.71 7.72 1.01
CA GLN A 214 0.54 7.52 0.13
C GLN A 214 -0.70 7.06 0.91
N ARG A 215 -0.53 6.27 1.99
CA ARG A 215 -1.63 5.93 2.91
C ARG A 215 -2.19 7.18 3.58
N GLY A 216 -1.32 8.10 4.01
CA GLY A 216 -1.72 9.41 4.53
C GLY A 216 -2.52 10.21 3.50
N HIS A 217 -2.07 10.24 2.25
CA HIS A 217 -2.81 10.88 1.16
C HIS A 217 -4.18 10.23 0.93
N ALA A 218 -4.26 8.90 0.87
CA ALA A 218 -5.52 8.17 0.76
C ALA A 218 -6.49 8.46 1.91
N LEU A 219 -5.99 8.58 3.15
CA LEU A 219 -6.79 8.98 4.31
C LEU A 219 -7.33 10.41 4.17
N ARG A 220 -6.51 11.35 3.71
CA ARG A 220 -6.96 12.73 3.43
C ARG A 220 -8.02 12.77 2.33
N ARG A 221 -7.84 12.02 1.24
CA ARG A 221 -8.87 11.87 0.19
C ARG A 221 -10.17 11.30 0.77
N SER A 222 -10.07 10.27 1.61
CA SER A 222 -11.22 9.70 2.32
C SER A 222 -11.99 10.74 3.14
N ARG A 223 -11.27 11.58 3.91
CA ARG A 223 -11.86 12.68 4.70
C ARG A 223 -12.46 13.79 3.85
N ARG A 224 -11.83 14.19 2.74
CA ARG A 224 -12.34 15.24 1.84
C ARG A 224 -13.64 14.81 1.17
N GLU A 225 -13.69 13.60 0.63
CA GLU A 225 -14.93 13.03 0.08
C GLU A 225 -16.04 13.01 1.13
N ALA A 226 -15.70 12.76 2.42
CA ALA A 226 -16.63 12.78 3.55
C ALA A 226 -17.22 14.18 3.86
N GLN A 227 -16.47 15.23 3.54
CA GLN A 227 -16.87 16.63 3.75
C GLN A 227 -17.64 17.21 2.56
N ASP A 228 -17.25 16.82 1.34
CA ASP A 228 -17.89 17.29 0.10
C ASP A 228 -19.26 16.62 -0.13
N GLY A 229 -19.48 15.42 0.41
CA GLY A 229 -20.79 14.79 0.50
C GLY A 229 -21.64 15.45 1.59
N GLN A 230 -22.88 15.88 1.27
CA GLN A 230 -23.85 16.47 2.22
C GLN A 230 -24.30 15.54 3.39
N VAL A 231 -23.59 14.46 3.68
CA VAL A 231 -23.92 13.47 4.71
C VAL A 231 -22.63 12.86 5.31
N GLY A 232 -21.88 13.60 6.11
CA GLY A 232 -20.68 13.09 6.79
C GLY A 232 -20.91 11.78 7.58
N GLU A 233 -22.13 11.59 8.12
CA GLU A 233 -22.53 10.36 8.82
C GLU A 233 -22.63 9.13 7.89
N ALA A 234 -22.96 9.31 6.61
CA ALA A 234 -23.10 8.20 5.66
C ALA A 234 -21.74 7.62 5.25
N GLN A 235 -20.69 8.44 5.21
CA GLN A 235 -19.33 7.99 4.87
C GLN A 235 -18.57 7.40 6.05
N ASP A 236 -18.77 7.92 7.26
CA ASP A 236 -18.31 7.24 8.49
C ASP A 236 -19.01 5.87 8.62
N GLY A 237 -20.29 5.79 8.27
CA GLY A 237 -21.04 4.54 8.11
C GLY A 237 -20.43 3.61 7.07
N GLN A 238 -20.08 4.12 5.88
CA GLN A 238 -19.45 3.35 4.80
C GLN A 238 -18.10 2.78 5.23
N MET A 239 -17.29 3.54 5.95
CA MET A 239 -15.98 3.09 6.43
C MET A 239 -16.13 2.02 7.53
N GLY A 240 -17.03 2.25 8.47
CA GLY A 240 -17.37 1.27 9.50
C GLY A 240 -17.88 -0.04 8.89
N GLU A 241 -18.71 0.05 7.85
CA GLU A 241 -19.22 -1.11 7.11
C GLU A 241 -18.10 -1.83 6.35
N ALA A 242 -17.22 -1.12 5.66
CA ALA A 242 -16.05 -1.70 4.98
C ALA A 242 -15.15 -2.46 5.95
N GLN A 243 -14.83 -1.86 7.11
CA GLN A 243 -14.05 -2.53 8.16
C GLN A 243 -14.78 -3.74 8.75
N ALA A 244 -16.09 -3.65 8.98
CA ALA A 244 -16.89 -4.77 9.46
C ALA A 244 -16.93 -5.92 8.43
N ARG A 245 -17.06 -5.60 7.14
CA ARG A 245 -17.04 -6.57 6.03
C ARG A 245 -15.70 -7.32 5.97
N LEU A 246 -14.58 -6.57 6.06
CA LEU A 246 -13.24 -7.16 6.15
C LEU A 246 -13.08 -8.04 7.39
N LEU A 247 -13.51 -7.57 8.57
CA LEU A 247 -13.39 -8.34 9.81
C LEU A 247 -14.23 -9.62 9.77
N ARG A 248 -15.47 -9.58 9.28
CA ARG A 248 -16.29 -10.78 9.06
C ARG A 248 -15.60 -11.77 8.14
N TRP A 249 -15.04 -11.28 7.02
CA TRP A 249 -14.31 -12.12 6.08
C TRP A 249 -13.07 -12.75 6.71
N LEU A 250 -12.25 -11.98 7.43
CA LEU A 250 -11.04 -12.48 8.11
C LEU A 250 -11.37 -13.52 9.19
N VAL A 251 -12.45 -13.32 9.95
CA VAL A 251 -12.93 -14.32 10.94
C VAL A 251 -13.36 -15.59 10.22
N ARG A 252 -14.13 -15.46 9.15
CA ARG A 252 -14.56 -16.60 8.35
C ARG A 252 -13.37 -17.37 7.75
N GLN A 253 -12.34 -16.67 7.26
CA GLN A 253 -11.09 -17.28 6.78
C GLN A 253 -10.33 -18.03 7.88
N ALA A 254 -10.31 -17.48 9.09
CA ALA A 254 -9.63 -18.09 10.23
C ALA A 254 -10.36 -19.34 10.76
N GLN A 255 -11.67 -19.47 10.56
CA GLN A 255 -12.47 -20.56 11.14
C GLN A 255 -12.11 -21.98 10.64
N PRO A 256 -11.96 -22.23 9.32
CA PRO A 256 -11.46 -23.52 8.83
C PRO A 256 -10.02 -23.77 9.29
N ALA A 257 -9.16 -22.77 9.21
CA ALA A 257 -7.76 -22.89 9.58
C ALA A 257 -7.56 -23.24 11.07
N ASP A 258 -8.32 -22.59 11.96
CA ASP A 258 -8.33 -22.89 13.39
C ASP A 258 -8.86 -24.30 13.67
N ARG A 259 -9.92 -24.73 12.97
CA ARG A 259 -10.45 -26.09 13.08
C ARG A 259 -9.42 -27.14 12.66
N PHE A 260 -8.68 -26.91 11.58
CA PHE A 260 -7.66 -27.84 11.10
C PHE A 260 -6.44 -27.90 12.02
N ALA A 261 -6.03 -26.76 12.59
CA ALA A 261 -4.86 -26.67 13.47
C ALA A 261 -5.13 -27.13 14.92
N ALA A 262 -6.32 -26.87 15.47
CA ALA A 262 -6.62 -27.05 16.89
C ALA A 262 -7.83 -27.96 17.18
N GLY A 263 -8.51 -28.48 16.15
CA GLY A 263 -9.70 -29.29 16.29
C GLY A 263 -10.92 -28.52 16.81
N ARG A 264 -12.00 -29.25 17.17
CA ARG A 264 -13.26 -28.67 17.68
C ARG A 264 -13.18 -28.06 19.08
N ARG A 265 -12.03 -28.15 19.77
CA ARG A 265 -11.89 -27.80 21.19
C ARG A 265 -11.80 -26.28 21.45
N LEU A 266 -11.69 -25.45 20.41
CA LEU A 266 -11.49 -24.00 20.53
C LEU A 266 -12.37 -23.15 19.58
N THR A 267 -13.53 -23.65 19.15
CA THR A 267 -14.46 -22.84 18.33
C THR A 267 -15.16 -21.77 19.17
N VAL A 268 -14.66 -20.53 19.12
CA VAL A 268 -15.16 -19.40 19.95
C VAL A 268 -16.44 -18.76 19.39
N VAL A 269 -16.70 -18.89 18.09
CA VAL A 269 -17.89 -18.34 17.39
C VAL A 269 -18.38 -19.34 16.34
N GLY A 270 -19.71 -19.44 16.16
CA GLY A 270 -20.32 -20.23 15.09
C GLY A 270 -19.83 -19.78 13.70
N LEU A 271 -19.86 -20.69 12.71
CA LEU A 271 -19.41 -20.38 11.35
C LEU A 271 -20.15 -19.15 10.83
N LEU A 272 -19.42 -18.09 10.49
CA LEU A 272 -20.04 -16.88 9.93
C LEU A 272 -20.50 -17.16 8.50
N ASP A 273 -21.58 -16.53 8.06
CA ASP A 273 -22.04 -16.63 6.67
C ASP A 273 -21.01 -16.07 5.67
N PRO A 274 -21.03 -16.55 4.41
CA PRO A 274 -20.20 -15.98 3.35
C PRO A 274 -20.42 -14.47 3.22
N VAL A 275 -19.34 -13.73 3.02
CA VAL A 275 -19.42 -12.29 2.76
C VAL A 275 -19.77 -12.09 1.28
N PRO A 276 -20.88 -11.41 0.95
CA PRO A 276 -21.27 -11.19 -0.43
C PRO A 276 -20.16 -10.51 -1.24
N GLY A 277 -19.87 -11.03 -2.44
CA GLY A 277 -18.85 -10.50 -3.35
C GLY A 277 -17.39 -10.79 -2.96
N ALA A 278 -17.13 -11.40 -1.79
CA ALA A 278 -15.79 -11.71 -1.31
C ALA A 278 -15.63 -13.23 -1.08
N PRO A 279 -15.14 -13.98 -2.08
CA PRO A 279 -14.97 -15.42 -1.95
C PRO A 279 -13.96 -15.77 -0.85
N ASP A 280 -14.18 -16.93 -0.22
CA ASP A 280 -13.21 -17.51 0.71
C ASP A 280 -11.98 -17.99 -0.04
N VAL A 281 -10.81 -17.90 0.59
CA VAL A 281 -9.61 -18.58 0.13
C VAL A 281 -9.79 -20.08 0.40
N PRO A 282 -9.69 -20.94 -0.64
CA PRO A 282 -9.87 -22.37 -0.45
C PRO A 282 -8.76 -22.93 0.46
N LEU A 283 -9.17 -23.64 1.50
CA LEU A 283 -8.29 -24.41 2.38
C LEU A 283 -8.73 -25.87 2.34
N GLU A 284 -7.79 -26.75 1.98
CA GLU A 284 -8.03 -28.19 1.96
C GLU A 284 -7.96 -28.77 3.38
N ASP A 285 -8.92 -29.64 3.72
CA ASP A 285 -8.91 -30.34 5.00
C ASP A 285 -7.72 -31.33 5.06
N PRO A 286 -6.80 -31.20 6.06
CA PRO A 286 -5.72 -32.16 6.25
C PRO A 286 -6.21 -33.59 6.43
N ALA A 287 -7.40 -33.79 7.05
CA ALA A 287 -7.97 -35.11 7.25
C ALA A 287 -8.39 -35.80 5.94
N ALA A 288 -8.60 -35.04 4.87
CA ALA A 288 -8.93 -35.56 3.54
C ALA A 288 -7.67 -35.94 2.72
N ALA A 289 -6.47 -35.86 3.29
CA ALA A 289 -5.24 -36.26 2.61
C ALA A 289 -5.06 -37.79 2.63
N VAL A 290 -4.63 -38.33 1.49
CA VAL A 290 -4.42 -39.78 1.30
C VAL A 290 -3.14 -40.29 1.97
N ASP A 291 -2.16 -39.42 2.16
CA ASP A 291 -0.85 -39.73 2.76
C ASP A 291 -0.46 -38.69 3.83
N ASP A 292 0.48 -39.07 4.70
CA ASP A 292 0.89 -38.25 5.84
C ASP A 292 1.69 -37.00 5.43
N ALA A 293 2.38 -37.01 4.28
CA ALA A 293 3.12 -35.84 3.79
C ALA A 293 2.14 -34.76 3.31
N SER A 294 1.16 -35.13 2.49
CA SER A 294 0.07 -34.24 2.05
C SER A 294 -0.76 -33.70 3.23
N ARG A 295 -0.97 -34.52 4.28
CA ARG A 295 -1.63 -34.09 5.51
C ARG A 295 -0.83 -33.01 6.23
N ALA A 296 0.47 -33.22 6.41
CA ALA A 296 1.36 -32.26 7.05
C ALA A 296 1.40 -30.93 6.28
N GLU A 297 1.54 -30.98 4.95
CA GLU A 297 1.54 -29.79 4.09
C GLU A 297 0.22 -29.00 4.19
N ARG A 298 -0.93 -29.68 4.17
CA ARG A 298 -2.24 -29.03 4.35
C ARG A 298 -2.36 -28.38 5.73
N ALA A 299 -1.90 -29.05 6.78
CA ALA A 299 -1.93 -28.51 8.14
C ALA A 299 -1.03 -27.29 8.29
N GLU A 300 0.16 -27.32 7.69
CA GLU A 300 1.08 -26.18 7.66
C GLU A 300 0.50 -24.99 6.87
N ARG A 301 -0.08 -25.23 5.69
CA ARG A 301 -0.78 -24.19 4.91
C ARG A 301 -1.92 -23.56 5.70
N ALA A 302 -2.72 -24.35 6.42
CA ALA A 302 -3.77 -23.86 7.28
C ALA A 302 -3.22 -23.01 8.45
N ALA A 303 -2.15 -23.46 9.12
CA ALA A 303 -1.50 -22.71 10.19
C ALA A 303 -0.95 -21.36 9.67
N GLN A 304 -0.29 -21.35 8.52
CA GLN A 304 0.23 -20.13 7.90
C GLN A 304 -0.91 -19.17 7.51
N HIS A 305 -2.01 -19.69 6.96
CA HIS A 305 -3.19 -18.89 6.65
C HIS A 305 -3.81 -18.24 7.90
N LEU A 306 -3.85 -18.96 9.01
CA LEU A 306 -4.35 -18.44 10.29
C LEU A 306 -3.45 -17.31 10.81
N VAL A 307 -2.12 -17.50 10.77
CA VAL A 307 -1.16 -16.45 11.12
C VAL A 307 -1.37 -15.23 10.22
N ASP A 308 -1.55 -15.43 8.94
CA ASP A 308 -1.76 -14.36 7.97
C ASP A 308 -3.02 -13.53 8.25
N CYS A 309 -4.10 -14.17 8.71
CA CYS A 309 -5.34 -13.48 9.12
C CYS A 309 -5.16 -12.70 10.44
N LEU A 310 -4.35 -13.23 11.36
CA LEU A 310 -4.15 -12.69 12.71
C LEU A 310 -3.01 -11.67 12.83
N ARG A 311 -2.17 -11.51 11.80
CA ARG A 311 -0.95 -10.65 11.75
C ARG A 311 -1.16 -9.15 12.04
N ARG A 312 -2.36 -8.72 12.42
CA ARG A 312 -2.57 -7.46 13.17
C ARG A 312 -1.88 -7.46 14.54
N HIS A 313 -1.47 -8.62 15.05
CA HIS A 313 -0.85 -8.77 16.35
C HIS A 313 0.51 -9.47 16.23
N GLU A 314 1.53 -8.84 16.82
CA GLU A 314 2.95 -9.17 16.74
C GLU A 314 3.29 -10.61 17.17
N ARG A 315 4.39 -11.12 16.58
CA ARG A 315 5.17 -12.35 16.83
C ARG A 315 4.41 -13.70 16.96
N PRO A 316 4.92 -14.78 16.31
CA PRO A 316 4.31 -16.12 16.35
C PRO A 316 3.99 -16.66 17.74
N ASP A 317 4.76 -16.29 18.76
CA ASP A 317 4.67 -16.82 20.13
C ASP A 317 3.42 -16.33 20.90
N GLU A 318 2.69 -15.34 20.37
CA GLU A 318 1.49 -14.78 21.00
C GLU A 318 0.17 -15.20 20.35
N LEU A 319 0.18 -16.20 19.48
CA LEU A 319 -0.96 -16.61 18.64
C LEU A 319 -2.26 -16.82 19.44
N LYS A 320 -2.19 -17.36 20.66
CA LYS A 320 -3.37 -17.57 21.53
C LYS A 320 -3.97 -16.26 22.04
N ARG A 321 -3.15 -15.27 22.40
CA ARG A 321 -3.60 -13.92 22.81
C ARG A 321 -4.12 -13.14 21.61
N ALA A 322 -3.44 -13.23 20.46
CA ALA A 322 -3.88 -12.64 19.20
C ALA A 322 -5.27 -13.17 18.77
N LYS A 323 -5.51 -14.49 18.88
CA LYS A 323 -6.82 -15.10 18.62
C LYS A 323 -7.93 -14.52 19.51
N LEU A 324 -7.70 -14.45 20.82
CA LEU A 324 -8.70 -13.94 21.76
C LEU A 324 -9.02 -12.45 21.54
N ALA A 325 -7.99 -11.62 21.29
CA ALA A 325 -8.17 -10.20 20.99
C ALA A 325 -8.92 -10.00 19.66
N PHE A 326 -8.53 -10.73 18.62
CA PHE A 326 -9.19 -10.69 17.31
C PHE A 326 -10.66 -11.08 17.38
N VAL A 327 -10.99 -12.15 18.12
CA VAL A 327 -12.37 -12.59 18.32
C VAL A 327 -13.18 -11.59 19.14
N SER A 328 -12.59 -11.00 20.19
CA SER A 328 -13.28 -9.97 20.99
C SER A 328 -13.67 -8.76 20.11
N VAL A 329 -12.73 -8.25 19.30
CA VAL A 329 -12.99 -7.13 18.37
C VAL A 329 -14.03 -7.51 17.32
N ALA A 330 -13.97 -8.73 16.80
CA ALA A 330 -14.95 -9.23 15.85
C ALA A 330 -16.35 -9.36 16.47
N GLN A 331 -16.48 -9.88 17.68
CA GLN A 331 -17.76 -10.00 18.38
C GLN A 331 -18.38 -8.63 18.68
N GLU A 332 -17.56 -7.63 19.02
CA GLU A 332 -18.04 -6.27 19.27
C GLU A 332 -18.49 -5.58 17.97
N ARG A 333 -17.70 -5.68 16.89
CA ARG A 333 -17.96 -4.96 15.63
C ARG A 333 -18.90 -5.67 14.66
N CYS A 334 -19.07 -6.99 14.78
CA CYS A 334 -19.89 -7.78 13.86
C CYS A 334 -21.28 -8.11 14.40
N ARG A 335 -21.64 -7.68 15.62
CA ARG A 335 -22.99 -7.86 16.19
C ARG A 335 -24.04 -7.33 15.21
N PRO A 336 -25.10 -8.10 14.93
CA PRO A 336 -26.23 -7.56 14.18
C PRO A 336 -26.82 -6.39 14.98
N ARG A 337 -27.02 -5.25 14.32
CA ARG A 337 -27.86 -4.16 14.83
C ARG A 337 -29.33 -4.56 14.72
#